data_AF-A0A9E3BXG1-F1
#
_entry.id   AF-A0A9E3BXG1-F1
#
_cell.length_a   1.000
_cell.length_b   1.000
_cell.length_c   1.000
_cell.angle_alpha   90.00
_cell.angle_beta   90.00
_cell.angle_gamma   90.00
#
_symmetry.space_group_name_H-M   'P 1'
#
loop_
_entity.id
_entity.type
_entity.pdbx_description
1 polymer ?
#
loop_
_entity_poly.entity_id
_entity_poly.type
_entity_poly.pdbx_seq_one_letter_code
_entity_poly.pdbx_strand_id
1 'polypeptide(L)'
;MGLSFGKRRRGFTWVEVLLVMLVTAVCLFVVFLLVPMLFPYEHYRPRQPACMNNEMQIGLAFIQYVQDNDERMPPGTQPTPGLGWAGQVYPYIKSVQVFHCPEDVTKSDTATVSVVSYGYNSNIPLWFAA
;
A
#
# COMPACT_ATOMS: atom_id res chain seq x y z
N MET A 1 -63.95 30.51 18.13
CA MET A 1 -63.65 31.37 16.96
C MET A 1 -62.40 30.82 16.28
N GLY A 2 -62.56 30.04 15.21
CA GLY A 2 -61.47 29.45 14.45
C GLY A 2 -60.97 30.41 13.36
N LEU A 3 -59.66 30.58 13.25
CA LEU A 3 -59.05 31.41 12.20
C LEU A 3 -58.67 30.51 11.02
N SER A 4 -59.42 30.67 9.94
CA SER A 4 -59.19 30.04 8.63
C SER A 4 -58.00 30.72 7.94
N PHE A 5 -56.87 30.02 7.79
CA PHE A 5 -55.79 30.44 6.89
C PHE A 5 -56.16 30.06 5.45
N GLY A 6 -56.79 31.00 4.75
CA GLY A 6 -57.08 30.87 3.32
C GLY A 6 -55.81 30.56 2.51
N LYS A 7 -55.85 29.50 1.72
CA LYS A 7 -54.74 29.01 0.89
C LYS A 7 -54.50 29.97 -0.29
N ARG A 8 -53.74 31.06 -0.07
CA ARG A 8 -53.17 31.86 -1.17
C ARG A 8 -52.14 30.98 -1.87
N ARG A 9 -52.39 30.56 -3.12
CA ARG A 9 -51.35 29.98 -3.96
C ARG A 9 -50.33 31.08 -4.27
N ARG A 10 -49.27 31.18 -3.48
CA ARG A 10 -48.09 31.96 -3.81
C ARG A 10 -47.41 31.24 -4.97
N GLY A 11 -47.39 31.86 -6.14
CA GLY A 11 -46.53 31.41 -7.23
C GLY A 11 -45.09 31.48 -6.76
N PHE A 12 -44.33 30.43 -7.04
CA PHE A 12 -42.92 30.35 -6.70
C PHE A 12 -42.17 31.48 -7.40
N THR A 13 -41.35 32.23 -6.69
CA THR A 13 -40.53 33.26 -7.32
C THR A 13 -39.35 32.61 -8.03
N TRP A 14 -38.92 33.13 -9.19
CA TRP A 14 -37.77 32.60 -9.93
C TRP A 14 -36.50 32.52 -9.06
N VAL A 15 -36.33 33.48 -8.15
CA VAL A 15 -35.21 33.51 -7.19
C VAL A 15 -35.23 32.31 -6.25
N GLU A 16 -36.41 31.90 -5.79
CA GLU A 16 -36.56 30.76 -4.89
C GLU A 16 -36.23 29.44 -5.60
N VAL A 17 -36.60 29.30 -6.89
CA VAL A 17 -36.21 28.11 -7.68
C VAL A 17 -34.69 28.06 -7.87
N LEU A 18 -34.09 29.21 -8.20
CA LEU A 18 -32.66 29.31 -8.46
C LEU A 18 -31.82 29.00 -7.22
N LEU A 19 -32.25 29.45 -6.04
CA LEU A 19 -31.56 29.16 -4.78
C LEU A 19 -31.55 27.65 -4.47
N VAL A 20 -32.68 26.96 -4.66
CA VAL A 20 -32.79 25.52 -4.39
C VAL A 20 -31.90 24.71 -5.32
N MET A 21 -31.86 25.06 -6.61
CA MET A 21 -31.00 24.39 -7.58
C MET A 21 -29.52 24.63 -7.29
N LEU A 22 -29.16 25.86 -6.90
CA LEU A 22 -27.79 26.20 -6.52
C LEU A 22 -27.31 25.37 -5.33
N VAL A 23 -28.11 25.31 -4.25
CA VAL A 23 -27.76 24.55 -3.04
C VAL A 23 -27.69 23.05 -3.34
N THR A 24 -28.67 22.51 -4.07
CA THR A 24 -28.70 21.07 -4.40
C THR A 24 -27.50 20.68 -5.27
N ALA A 25 -27.12 21.51 -6.24
CA ALA A 25 -25.96 21.26 -7.09
C ALA A 25 -24.65 21.22 -6.28
N VAL A 26 -24.44 22.19 -5.37
CA VAL A 26 -23.25 22.21 -4.50
C VAL A 26 -23.23 21.00 -3.57
N CYS A 27 -24.35 20.66 -2.92
CA CYS A 27 -24.43 19.51 -2.03
C CYS A 27 -24.13 18.19 -2.77
N LEU A 28 -24.74 17.97 -3.94
CA LEU A 28 -24.51 16.76 -4.73
C LEU A 28 -23.06 16.66 -5.23
N PHE A 29 -22.46 17.78 -5.63
CA PHE A 29 -21.07 17.82 -6.06
C PHE A 29 -20.11 17.41 -4.93
N VAL A 30 -20.31 17.93 -3.71
CA VAL A 30 -19.49 17.57 -2.55
C VAL A 30 -19.65 16.09 -2.19
N VAL A 31 -20.89 15.58 -2.16
CA VAL A 31 -21.14 14.15 -1.90
C VAL A 31 -20.45 13.28 -2.93
N PHE A 32 -20.57 13.62 -4.22
CA PHE A 32 -19.94 12.88 -5.31
C PHE A 32 -18.40 12.80 -5.17
N LEU A 33 -17.74 13.89 -4.77
CA LEU A 33 -16.29 13.89 -4.55
C LEU A 33 -15.85 13.04 -3.35
N LEU A 34 -16.73 12.82 -2.36
CA LEU A 34 -16.42 12.07 -1.14
C LEU A 34 -16.68 10.56 -1.27
N VAL A 35 -17.64 10.13 -2.09
CA VAL A 35 -17.96 8.70 -2.33
C VAL A 35 -16.75 7.79 -2.57
N PRO A 36 -15.74 8.13 -3.41
CA PRO A 36 -14.63 7.22 -3.70
C PRO A 36 -13.76 6.88 -2.48
N MET A 37 -13.77 7.71 -1.43
CA MET A 37 -13.03 7.45 -0.19
C MET A 37 -13.78 6.48 0.74
N LEU A 38 -15.12 6.47 0.68
CA LEU A 38 -15.98 5.66 1.55
C LEU A 38 -16.13 4.21 1.07
N PHE A 39 -16.05 3.99 -0.24
CA PHE A 39 -16.22 2.67 -0.85
C PHE A 39 -15.00 2.32 -1.71
N PRO A 40 -13.87 1.94 -1.09
CA PRO A 40 -12.73 1.44 -1.85
C PRO A 40 -13.14 0.17 -2.60
N TYR A 41 -12.95 0.16 -3.92
CA TYR A 41 -13.12 -1.04 -4.74
C TYR A 41 -12.09 -2.09 -4.30
N GLU A 42 -12.55 -3.19 -3.70
CA GLU A 42 -11.69 -4.18 -3.02
C GLU A 42 -10.78 -5.04 -3.94
N HIS A 43 -10.70 -4.74 -5.23
CA HIS A 43 -10.01 -5.62 -6.19
C HIS A 43 -8.50 -5.41 -6.28
N TYR A 44 -7.96 -4.40 -5.61
CA TYR A 44 -6.52 -4.21 -5.50
C TYR A 44 -6.21 -3.80 -4.05
N ARG A 45 -5.59 -4.68 -3.28
CA ARG A 45 -4.93 -4.27 -2.02
C ARG A 45 -3.73 -3.43 -2.45
N PRO A 46 -3.75 -2.09 -2.30
CA PRO A 46 -2.59 -1.29 -2.63
C PRO A 46 -1.46 -1.79 -1.73
N ARG A 47 -0.36 -2.27 -2.34
CA ARG A 47 0.85 -2.63 -1.60
C ARG A 47 1.09 -1.55 -0.57
N GLN A 48 1.00 -1.90 0.71
CA GLN A 48 1.09 -0.88 1.76
C GLN A 48 2.40 -0.09 1.59
N PRO A 49 2.39 1.23 1.84
CA PRO A 49 3.59 2.06 1.73
C PRO A 49 4.76 1.52 2.56
N ALA A 50 4.46 0.80 3.65
CA ALA A 50 5.44 0.07 4.46
C ALA A 50 6.21 -0.99 3.65
N CYS A 51 5.53 -1.84 2.88
CA CYS A 51 6.19 -2.91 2.12
C CYS A 51 7.03 -2.35 0.97
N MET A 52 6.59 -1.25 0.35
CA MET A 52 7.37 -0.55 -0.67
C MET A 52 8.64 0.09 -0.08
N ASN A 53 8.54 0.69 1.11
CA ASN A 53 9.70 1.22 1.82
C ASN A 53 10.68 0.12 2.25
N ASN A 54 10.16 -1.06 2.62
CA ASN A 54 10.99 -2.22 2.91
C ASN A 54 11.75 -2.72 1.67
N GLU A 55 11.09 -2.79 0.51
CA GLU A 55 11.74 -3.16 -0.76
C GLU A 55 12.86 -2.18 -1.14
N MET A 56 12.65 -0.88 -0.95
CA MET A 56 13.71 0.11 -1.19
C MET A 56 14.92 -0.11 -0.27
N GLN A 57 14.68 -0.36 1.02
CA GLN A 57 15.77 -0.67 1.97
C GLN A 57 16.53 -1.94 1.57
N ILE A 58 15.82 -2.97 1.14
CA ILE A 58 16.41 -4.21 0.64
C ILE A 58 17.24 -3.92 -0.63
N GLY A 59 16.70 -3.17 -1.59
CA GLY A 59 17.42 -2.81 -2.82
C GLY A 59 18.72 -2.06 -2.55
N LEU A 60 18.72 -1.11 -1.61
CA LEU A 60 19.93 -0.40 -1.19
C LEU A 60 20.95 -1.36 -0.56
N ALA A 61 20.50 -2.30 0.27
CA ALA A 61 21.36 -3.31 0.87
C ALA A 61 21.97 -4.27 -0.16
N PHE A 62 21.24 -4.62 -1.22
CA PHE A 62 21.79 -5.38 -2.34
C PHE A 62 22.92 -4.61 -3.05
N ILE A 63 22.74 -3.31 -3.28
CA ILE A 63 23.78 -2.48 -3.91
C ILE A 63 25.04 -2.44 -3.02
N GLN A 64 24.87 -2.26 -1.71
CA GLN A 64 26.00 -2.27 -0.77
C GLN A 64 26.70 -3.63 -0.73
N TYR A 65 25.93 -4.73 -0.70
CA TYR A 65 26.49 -6.08 -0.76
C TYR A 65 27.33 -6.30 -2.02
N VAL A 66 26.83 -5.88 -3.17
CA VAL A 66 27.53 -6.00 -4.46
C VAL A 66 28.85 -5.23 -4.44
N GLN A 67 28.87 -4.03 -3.85
CA GLN A 67 30.11 -3.24 -3.73
C GLN A 67 31.17 -3.93 -2.85
N ASP A 68 30.75 -4.64 -1.80
CA ASP A 68 31.67 -5.30 -0.88
C ASP A 68 32.08 -6.71 -1.34
N ASN A 69 31.38 -7.33 -2.30
CA ASN A 69 31.57 -8.72 -2.72
C ASN A 69 32.02 -8.88 -4.18
N ASP A 70 32.96 -8.05 -4.65
CA ASP A 70 33.50 -8.10 -6.02
C ASP A 70 32.41 -8.07 -7.10
N GLU A 71 31.41 -7.21 -6.93
CA GLU A 71 30.25 -7.06 -7.81
C GLU A 71 29.31 -8.29 -7.87
N ARG A 72 29.49 -9.27 -6.98
CA ARG A 72 28.70 -10.50 -6.96
C ARG A 72 27.36 -10.31 -6.28
N MET A 73 26.34 -10.92 -6.86
CA MET A 73 25.01 -11.02 -6.26
C MET A 73 24.99 -12.13 -5.18
N PRO A 74 24.20 -11.97 -4.10
CA PRO A 74 24.16 -12.96 -3.04
C PRO A 74 23.44 -14.24 -3.51
N PRO A 75 23.82 -15.43 -2.99
CA PRO A 75 23.18 -16.68 -3.37
C PRO A 75 21.72 -16.73 -2.90
N GLY A 76 20.81 -17.18 -3.77
CA GLY A 76 19.38 -17.18 -3.45
C GLY A 76 18.95 -18.17 -2.38
N THR A 77 19.57 -19.35 -2.35
CA THR A 77 19.35 -20.34 -1.29
C THR A 77 20.69 -20.90 -0.84
N GLN A 78 20.81 -21.17 0.45
CA GLN A 78 21.95 -21.88 1.03
C GLN A 78 21.43 -23.10 1.81
N PRO A 79 22.22 -24.20 1.91
CA PRO A 79 21.83 -25.38 2.68
C PRO A 79 21.57 -25.05 4.16
N THR A 80 22.24 -24.01 4.68
CA THR A 80 22.11 -23.56 6.05
C THR A 80 20.95 -22.57 6.19
N PRO A 81 19.98 -22.82 7.08
CA PRO A 81 18.90 -21.89 7.37
C PRO A 81 19.43 -20.51 7.77
N GLY A 82 18.84 -19.45 7.23
CA GLY A 82 19.23 -18.07 7.55
C GLY A 82 20.49 -17.56 6.83
N LEU A 83 21.18 -18.37 6.02
CA LEU A 83 22.32 -17.92 5.22
C LEU A 83 21.97 -17.61 3.75
N GLY A 84 20.72 -17.75 3.32
CA GLY A 84 20.29 -17.31 1.98
C GLY A 84 20.51 -15.80 1.76
N TRP A 85 20.09 -15.29 0.60
CA TRP A 85 20.26 -13.88 0.22
C TRP A 85 19.90 -12.90 1.36
N ALA A 86 18.80 -13.15 2.08
CA ALA A 86 18.31 -12.31 3.17
C ALA A 86 19.30 -12.23 4.34
N GLY A 87 19.98 -13.34 4.65
CA GLY A 87 21.03 -13.37 5.68
C GLY A 87 22.31 -12.68 5.24
N GLN A 88 22.66 -12.75 3.94
CA GLN A 88 23.84 -12.11 3.39
C GLN A 88 23.70 -10.58 3.34
N VAL A 89 22.50 -10.08 3.06
CA VAL A 89 22.22 -8.62 3.06
C VAL A 89 21.83 -8.08 4.44
N TYR A 90 21.56 -8.95 5.42
CA TYR A 90 21.20 -8.56 6.79
C TYR A 90 22.18 -7.58 7.45
N PRO A 91 23.52 -7.70 7.32
CA PRO A 91 24.48 -6.77 7.94
C PRO A 91 24.29 -5.30 7.52
N TYR A 92 23.73 -5.06 6.33
CA TYR A 92 23.50 -3.74 5.76
C TYR A 92 22.16 -3.13 6.22
N ILE A 93 21.14 -3.96 6.44
CA ILE A 93 19.79 -3.53 6.85
C ILE A 93 19.66 -3.43 8.38
N LYS A 94 20.28 -4.36 9.12
CA LYS A 94 20.27 -4.45 10.59
C LYS A 94 18.87 -4.48 11.23
N SER A 95 17.85 -4.83 10.45
CA SER A 95 16.45 -4.92 10.88
C SER A 95 15.79 -6.13 10.26
N VAL A 96 15.36 -7.08 11.09
CA VAL A 96 14.68 -8.31 10.63
C VAL A 96 13.25 -8.03 10.14
N GLN A 97 12.63 -6.96 10.64
CA GLN A 97 11.26 -6.58 10.31
C GLN A 97 11.12 -6.14 8.85
N VAL A 98 12.20 -5.66 8.23
CA VAL A 98 12.23 -5.22 6.83
C VAL A 98 11.99 -6.39 5.88
N PHE A 99 12.34 -7.61 6.26
CA PHE A 99 12.13 -8.81 5.44
C PHE A 99 10.70 -9.34 5.50
N HIS A 100 9.85 -8.77 6.36
CA HIS A 100 8.45 -9.16 6.50
C HIS A 100 7.55 -8.01 6.05
N CYS A 101 6.62 -8.30 5.14
CA CYS A 101 5.59 -7.36 4.75
C CYS A 101 4.40 -7.49 5.72
N PRO A 102 3.92 -6.42 6.39
CA PRO A 102 2.78 -6.50 7.30
C PRO A 102 1.47 -7.02 6.68
N GLU A 103 1.36 -7.00 5.36
CA GLU A 103 0.22 -7.55 4.61
C GLU A 103 0.36 -9.04 4.28
N ASP A 104 1.54 -9.60 4.46
CA ASP A 104 1.77 -11.02 4.25
C ASP A 104 1.02 -11.80 5.34
N VAL A 105 -0.03 -12.49 4.92
CA VAL A 105 -0.87 -13.33 5.80
C VAL A 105 -0.18 -14.64 6.15
N THR A 106 0.97 -14.94 5.54
CA THR A 106 1.75 -16.14 5.79
C THR A 106 2.28 -16.11 7.22
N LYS A 107 1.71 -16.93 8.08
CA LYS A 107 2.18 -17.08 9.46
C LYS A 107 3.55 -17.78 9.43
N SER A 108 4.51 -17.28 10.21
CA SER A 108 5.76 -18.00 10.46
C SER A 108 5.44 -19.32 11.14
N ASP A 109 5.42 -20.40 10.36
CA ASP A 109 4.86 -21.69 10.77
C ASP A 109 5.81 -22.50 11.65
N THR A 110 7.01 -22.00 11.96
CA THR A 110 7.95 -22.72 12.82
C THR A 110 8.94 -21.76 13.47
N ALA A 111 9.22 -21.93 14.76
CA ALA A 111 10.11 -21.11 15.58
C ALA A 111 11.60 -21.08 15.13
N THR A 112 11.90 -21.65 13.96
CA THR A 112 13.25 -21.90 13.45
C THR A 112 13.54 -21.18 12.12
N VAL A 113 12.53 -20.63 11.43
CA VAL A 113 12.73 -19.92 10.15
C VAL A 113 11.87 -18.66 10.14
N SER A 114 12.52 -17.49 10.17
CA SER A 114 11.86 -16.21 9.91
C SER A 114 11.35 -16.20 8.47
N VAL A 115 10.03 -16.08 8.27
CA VAL A 115 9.45 -16.00 6.94
C VAL A 115 9.85 -14.68 6.30
N VAL A 116 10.49 -14.77 5.13
CA VAL A 116 10.81 -13.62 4.30
C VAL A 116 9.70 -13.47 3.28
N SER A 117 8.96 -12.36 3.33
CA SER A 117 7.83 -12.07 2.45
C SER A 117 8.26 -11.71 1.01
N TYR A 118 9.56 -11.58 0.78
CA TYR A 118 10.14 -11.16 -0.49
C TYR A 118 10.84 -12.31 -1.20
N GLY A 119 10.63 -12.41 -2.51
CA GLY A 119 11.24 -13.44 -3.35
C GLY A 119 12.59 -13.00 -3.92
N TYR A 120 13.54 -13.93 -3.99
CA TYR A 120 14.78 -13.77 -4.72
C TYR A 120 14.97 -14.99 -5.64
N ASN A 121 15.33 -14.74 -6.90
CA ASN A 121 15.49 -15.81 -7.87
C ASN A 121 16.80 -16.57 -7.61
N SER A 122 16.70 -17.84 -7.19
CA SER A 122 17.85 -18.70 -6.92
C SER A 122 18.64 -19.10 -8.17
N ASN A 123 18.09 -18.90 -9.36
CA ASN A 123 18.76 -19.15 -10.63
C ASN A 123 19.56 -17.96 -11.13
N ILE A 124 19.58 -16.83 -10.39
CA ILE A 124 20.42 -15.68 -10.74
C ILE A 124 21.86 -16.18 -10.82
N PRO A 125 22.46 -16.16 -12.03
CA PRO A 125 23.80 -16.66 -12.17
C PRO A 125 24.77 -15.79 -11.38
N LEU A 126 25.60 -16.46 -10.56
CA LEU A 126 26.64 -15.82 -9.76
C LEU A 126 27.71 -15.09 -10.63
N TRP A 127 27.62 -15.20 -11.97
CA TRP A 127 28.54 -14.63 -12.94
C TRP A 127 28.05 -13.34 -13.62
N PHE A 128 26.81 -12.85 -13.41
CA PHE A 128 26.39 -11.50 -13.88
C PHE A 128 27.04 -10.34 -13.06
N ALA A 129 28.26 -10.58 -12.62
CA ALA A 129 29.12 -9.77 -11.78
C ALA A 129 30.46 -9.56 -12.50
N ALA A 130 30.39 -9.26 -13.79
CA ALA A 130 31.52 -9.00 -14.68
C ALA A 130 31.14 -7.94 -15.70
#